data_AF-A0A0A7M4Z5-F1
#
_entry.id   AF-A0A0A7M4Z5-F1
#
_cell.length_a   1.000
_cell.length_b   1.000
_cell.length_c   1.000
_cell.angle_alpha   90.00
_cell.angle_beta   90.00
_cell.angle_gamma   90.00
#
_symmetry.space_group_name_H-M   'P 1'
#
loop_
_entity.id
_entity.type
_entity.pdbx_description
1 polymer ?
#
loop_
_entity_poly.entity_id
_entity_poly.type
_entity_poly.pdbx_seq_one_letter_code
_entity_poly.pdbx_strand_id
1 'polypeptide(L)'
;ACAPYRRLFLCDQHLSHMKDDKIDNTHKLLVEVCLAAKHEGELLKGYHDKYNATYSDSRSQLCTVLARSFADIGDIVRGKDLFIGYDKKDRAQKKKYKIMKDIFAKIHGNLKGEAQNHYNGDKQNNFYQLREDWWTANRHTVWEAITCGAGQNDKYFRQTCNDSGTWSHANHKCRCRSKNGQHDTDQVPTYFDYVPQFLRW
;
A
#
# COMPACT_ATOMS: atom_id res chain seq x y z
N ALA A 1 13.86 -6.31 14.37
CA ALA A 1 12.50 -5.82 14.05
C ALA A 1 11.52 -6.96 14.28
N CYS A 2 10.38 -6.71 14.93
CA CYS A 2 9.37 -7.73 15.19
C CYS A 2 8.21 -7.54 14.23
N ALA A 3 8.01 -8.45 13.28
CA ALA A 3 6.91 -8.32 12.33
C ALA A 3 5.56 -8.58 13.06
N PRO A 4 4.59 -7.66 12.98
CA PRO A 4 3.29 -7.84 13.63
C PRO A 4 2.47 -8.90 12.90
N TYR A 5 1.55 -9.58 13.61
CA TYR A 5 0.68 -10.61 13.00
C TYR A 5 -0.03 -10.14 11.71
N ARG A 6 -0.48 -8.88 11.69
CA ARG A 6 -1.04 -8.25 10.48
C ARG A 6 -0.10 -8.34 9.27
N ARG A 7 1.21 -8.09 9.46
CA ARG A 7 2.21 -8.17 8.40
C ARG A 7 2.49 -9.62 8.01
N LEU A 8 2.53 -10.54 8.97
CA LEU A 8 2.80 -11.97 8.71
C LEU A 8 1.76 -12.57 7.74
N PHE A 9 0.50 -12.17 7.90
CA PHE A 9 -0.63 -12.68 7.13
C PHE A 9 -1.19 -11.66 6.13
N LEU A 10 -0.36 -10.72 5.68
CA LEU A 10 -0.72 -9.75 4.64
C LEU A 10 -1.21 -10.48 3.38
N CYS A 11 -2.32 -10.06 2.79
CA CYS A 11 -2.91 -10.63 1.56
C CYS A 11 -2.12 -10.27 0.30
N ASP A 12 -0.83 -10.61 0.26
CA ASP A 12 0.11 -10.27 -0.81
C ASP A 12 0.54 -11.47 -1.67
N GLN A 13 -0.05 -12.66 -1.44
CA GLN A 13 0.31 -13.89 -2.15
C GLN A 13 0.14 -13.75 -3.67
N HIS A 14 -0.88 -13.03 -4.11
CA HIS A 14 -1.10 -12.70 -5.52
C HIS A 14 0.15 -12.10 -6.19
N LEU A 15 0.87 -11.21 -5.48
CA LEU A 15 2.10 -10.59 -5.98
C LEU A 15 3.23 -11.60 -6.22
N SER A 16 3.19 -12.77 -5.57
CA SER A 16 4.17 -13.85 -5.78
C SER A 16 3.83 -14.76 -6.97
N HIS A 17 2.62 -14.62 -7.53
CA HIS A 17 2.10 -15.41 -8.65
C HIS A 17 1.79 -14.58 -9.90
N MET A 18 2.12 -13.27 -9.88
CA MET A 18 1.97 -12.41 -11.05
C MET A 18 2.78 -12.96 -12.22
N LYS A 19 2.19 -12.85 -13.41
CA LYS A 19 2.84 -13.18 -14.68
C LYS A 19 3.68 -12.00 -15.13
N ASP A 20 4.93 -11.97 -14.68
CA ASP A 20 5.84 -10.85 -14.93
C ASP A 20 6.08 -10.64 -16.43
N ASP A 21 6.01 -11.69 -17.26
CA ASP A 21 6.07 -11.63 -18.72
C ASP A 21 4.96 -10.76 -19.34
N LYS A 22 3.82 -10.61 -18.64
CA LYS A 22 2.68 -9.82 -19.11
C LYS A 22 2.69 -8.38 -18.59
N ILE A 23 3.50 -8.07 -17.59
CA ILE A 23 3.54 -6.77 -16.91
C ILE A 23 4.79 -6.01 -17.38
N ASP A 24 4.59 -5.13 -18.35
CA ASP A 24 5.62 -4.37 -19.06
C ASP A 24 5.47 -2.84 -18.88
N ASN A 25 4.44 -2.40 -18.18
CA ASN A 25 4.14 -0.98 -17.98
C ASN A 25 3.55 -0.69 -16.60
N THR A 26 3.52 0.60 -16.27
CA THR A 26 3.09 1.12 -14.97
C THR A 26 1.61 0.86 -14.68
N HIS A 27 0.75 0.93 -15.69
CA HIS A 27 -0.70 0.72 -15.52
C HIS A 27 -1.03 -0.73 -15.19
N LYS A 28 -0.40 -1.70 -15.86
CA LYS A 28 -0.57 -3.12 -15.54
C LYS A 28 -0.09 -3.43 -14.13
N LEU A 29 1.07 -2.90 -13.73
CA LEU A 29 1.56 -3.05 -12.36
C LEU A 29 0.58 -2.44 -11.34
N LEU A 30 0.02 -1.27 -11.64
CA LEU A 30 -0.94 -0.60 -10.75
C LEU A 30 -2.16 -1.47 -10.48
N VAL A 31 -2.71 -2.11 -11.51
CA VAL A 31 -3.86 -3.03 -11.37
C VAL A 31 -3.56 -4.15 -10.37
N GLU A 32 -2.39 -4.79 -10.50
CA GLU A 32 -2.00 -5.91 -9.63
C GLU A 32 -1.80 -5.46 -8.17
N VAL A 33 -1.21 -4.29 -7.97
CA VAL A 33 -1.00 -3.69 -6.63
C VAL A 33 -2.33 -3.27 -6.01
N CYS A 34 -3.23 -2.64 -6.78
CA CYS A 34 -4.57 -2.28 -6.34
C CYS A 34 -5.41 -3.51 -5.98
N LEU A 35 -5.27 -4.62 -6.73
CA LEU A 35 -5.98 -5.86 -6.41
C LEU A 35 -5.51 -6.46 -5.07
N ALA A 36 -4.19 -6.46 -4.82
CA ALA A 36 -3.65 -6.87 -3.53
C ALA A 36 -4.14 -5.97 -2.39
N ALA A 37 -4.13 -4.64 -2.61
CA ALA A 37 -4.60 -3.65 -1.65
C ALA A 37 -6.10 -3.82 -1.33
N LYS A 38 -6.94 -4.06 -2.34
CA LYS A 38 -8.38 -4.32 -2.18
C LYS A 38 -8.63 -5.54 -1.30
N HIS A 39 -8.01 -6.68 -1.62
CA HIS A 39 -8.20 -7.91 -0.86
C HIS A 39 -7.71 -7.81 0.59
N GLU A 40 -6.58 -7.14 0.82
CA GLU A 40 -6.11 -6.83 2.16
C GLU A 40 -7.12 -5.96 2.94
N GLY A 41 -7.68 -4.94 2.30
CA GLY A 41 -8.70 -4.08 2.90
C GLY A 41 -9.97 -4.83 3.29
N GLU A 42 -10.47 -5.71 2.41
CA GLU A 42 -11.63 -6.57 2.65
C GLU A 42 -11.38 -7.54 3.82
N LEU A 43 -10.22 -8.17 3.85
CA LEU A 43 -9.82 -9.09 4.93
C LEU A 43 -9.76 -8.37 6.28
N LEU A 44 -9.07 -7.23 6.34
CA LEU A 44 -8.90 -6.46 7.57
C LEU A 44 -10.23 -5.94 8.10
N LYS A 45 -11.12 -5.49 7.22
CA LYS A 45 -12.48 -5.10 7.62
C LYS A 45 -13.21 -6.27 8.27
N GLY A 46 -13.20 -7.45 7.66
CA GLY A 46 -13.87 -8.63 8.22
C GLY A 46 -13.34 -9.03 9.61
N TYR A 47 -12.03 -8.95 9.83
CA TYR A 47 -11.44 -9.17 11.17
C TYR A 47 -11.79 -8.06 12.16
N HIS A 48 -11.77 -6.81 11.70
CA HIS A 48 -12.09 -5.64 12.50
C HIS A 48 -13.55 -5.67 13.00
N ASP A 49 -14.50 -6.01 12.12
CA ASP A 49 -15.91 -6.13 12.46
C ASP A 49 -16.14 -7.21 13.54
N LYS A 50 -15.49 -8.38 13.40
CA LYS A 50 -15.55 -9.46 14.41
C LYS A 50 -14.94 -9.05 15.75
N TYR A 51 -13.79 -8.36 15.71
CA TYR A 51 -13.12 -7.87 16.92
C TYR A 51 -14.00 -6.86 17.66
N ASN A 52 -14.58 -5.88 16.95
CA ASN A 52 -15.44 -4.87 17.55
C ASN A 52 -16.76 -5.44 18.11
N ALA A 53 -17.29 -6.51 17.50
CA ALA A 53 -18.45 -7.21 18.03
C ALA A 53 -18.14 -7.93 19.36
N THR A 54 -16.89 -8.34 19.56
CA THR A 54 -16.44 -9.05 20.77
C THR A 54 -15.97 -8.09 21.87
N TYR A 55 -15.29 -7.00 21.49
CA TYR A 55 -14.64 -6.04 22.39
C TYR A 55 -15.20 -4.63 22.18
N SER A 56 -16.43 -4.42 22.62
CA SER A 56 -17.15 -3.15 22.40
C SER A 56 -16.56 -1.95 23.15
N ASP A 57 -15.81 -2.22 24.21
CA ASP A 57 -15.09 -1.28 25.08
C ASP A 57 -13.72 -0.85 24.53
N SER A 58 -13.16 -1.60 23.58
CA SER A 58 -11.84 -1.35 22.97
C SER A 58 -11.92 -1.32 21.43
N ARG A 59 -12.80 -0.47 20.89
CA ARG A 59 -12.98 -0.37 19.43
C ARG A 59 -11.69 0.07 18.75
N SER A 60 -11.12 -0.83 17.96
CA SER A 60 -9.94 -0.52 17.15
C SER A 60 -10.33 0.41 15.99
N GLN A 61 -9.40 1.23 15.51
CA GLN A 61 -9.68 2.17 14.41
C GLN A 61 -9.29 1.54 13.07
N LEU A 62 -10.29 1.13 12.28
CA LEU A 62 -10.09 0.43 10.99
C LEU A 62 -9.10 1.17 10.10
N CYS A 63 -9.29 2.48 9.91
CA CYS A 63 -8.43 3.31 9.07
C CYS A 63 -6.96 3.29 9.49
N THR A 64 -6.67 3.17 10.79
CA THR A 64 -5.30 3.08 11.31
C THR A 64 -4.68 1.72 10.96
N VAL A 65 -5.46 0.65 10.99
CA VAL A 65 -5.02 -0.70 10.58
C VAL A 65 -4.77 -0.73 9.07
N LEU A 66 -5.70 -0.20 8.27
CA LEU A 66 -5.54 -0.06 6.82
C LEU A 66 -4.29 0.78 6.47
N ALA A 67 -4.05 1.90 7.17
CA ALA A 67 -2.85 2.72 6.99
C ALA A 67 -1.54 1.97 7.21
N ARG A 68 -1.51 1.04 8.18
CA ARG A 68 -0.32 0.22 8.43
C ARG A 68 -0.11 -0.83 7.33
N SER A 69 -1.17 -1.48 6.85
CA SER A 69 -1.06 -2.42 5.72
C SER A 69 -0.72 -1.73 4.41
N PHE A 70 -1.28 -0.54 4.16
CA PHE A 70 -0.89 0.31 3.04
C PHE A 70 0.61 0.62 3.02
N ALA A 71 1.18 0.98 4.17
CA ALA A 71 2.62 1.24 4.30
C ALA A 71 3.48 -0.01 4.05
N ASP A 72 3.03 -1.19 4.49
CA ASP A 72 3.72 -2.46 4.23
C ASP A 72 3.65 -2.87 2.76
N ILE A 73 2.52 -2.66 2.08
CA ILE A 73 2.40 -2.84 0.63
C ILE A 73 3.37 -1.89 -0.09
N GLY A 74 3.42 -0.63 0.33
CA GLY A 74 4.37 0.35 -0.19
C GLY A 74 5.82 -0.09 -0.04
N ASP A 75 6.21 -0.66 1.10
CA ASP A 75 7.56 -1.19 1.30
C ASP A 75 7.85 -2.42 0.44
N ILE A 76 6.88 -3.30 0.18
CA ILE A 76 7.03 -4.41 -0.77
C ILE A 76 7.28 -3.87 -2.18
N VAL A 77 6.46 -2.92 -2.62
CA VAL A 77 6.57 -2.29 -3.94
C VAL A 77 7.89 -1.54 -4.09
N ARG A 78 8.40 -0.89 -3.05
CA ARG A 78 9.65 -0.13 -3.07
C ARG A 78 10.89 -0.98 -2.81
N GLY A 79 10.73 -2.24 -2.39
CA GLY A 79 11.84 -3.13 -2.05
C GLY A 79 12.50 -2.79 -0.71
N LYS A 80 11.77 -2.14 0.21
CA LYS A 80 12.21 -1.76 1.56
C LYS A 80 11.65 -2.65 2.67
N ASP A 81 10.76 -3.58 2.33
CA ASP A 81 10.14 -4.46 3.30
C ASP A 81 11.16 -5.44 3.92
N LEU A 82 11.22 -5.43 5.25
CA LEU A 82 12.14 -6.20 6.09
C LEU A 82 11.65 -7.65 6.31
N PHE A 83 10.40 -7.98 5.95
CA PHE A 83 9.82 -9.29 6.25
C PHE A 83 10.21 -10.36 5.22
N ILE A 84 11.36 -11.00 5.46
CA ILE A 84 11.87 -12.08 4.63
C ILE A 84 11.02 -13.37 4.70
N GLY A 85 10.28 -13.59 5.78
CA GLY A 85 9.41 -14.75 5.98
C GLY A 85 9.63 -15.46 7.31
N TYR A 86 8.60 -16.14 7.78
CA TYR A 86 8.59 -16.72 9.14
C TYR A 86 9.27 -18.09 9.20
N ASP A 87 9.25 -18.86 8.12
CA ASP A 87 9.96 -20.14 8.01
C ASP A 87 10.70 -20.27 6.66
N LYS A 88 11.26 -21.45 6.39
CA LYS A 88 11.97 -21.71 5.11
C LYS A 88 11.02 -21.85 3.92
N LYS A 89 9.80 -22.38 4.13
CA LYS A 89 8.82 -22.60 3.07
C LYS A 89 8.22 -21.28 2.59
N ASP A 90 7.83 -20.42 3.51
CA ASP A 90 7.32 -19.06 3.24
C ASP A 90 8.37 -18.23 2.49
N ARG A 91 9.62 -18.26 2.96
CA ARG A 91 10.75 -17.60 2.29
C ARG A 91 10.90 -18.04 0.83
N ALA A 92 10.80 -19.34 0.56
CA ALA A 92 10.94 -19.88 -0.80
C ALA A 92 9.75 -19.49 -1.71
N GLN A 93 8.57 -19.24 -1.13
CA GLN A 93 7.36 -18.87 -1.88
C GLN A 93 7.28 -17.37 -2.22
N LYS A 94 8.00 -16.51 -1.50
CA LYS A 94 8.02 -15.05 -1.71
C LYS A 94 8.81 -14.61 -2.94
N LYS A 95 8.35 -15.05 -4.11
CA LYS A 95 8.89 -14.66 -5.42
C LYS A 95 8.59 -13.21 -5.79
N LYS A 96 7.64 -12.56 -5.10
CA LYS A 96 7.21 -11.17 -5.36
C LYS A 96 8.36 -10.16 -5.44
N TYR A 97 9.41 -10.28 -4.62
CA TYR A 97 10.52 -9.32 -4.68
C TYR A 97 11.33 -9.44 -5.97
N LYS A 98 11.56 -10.68 -6.43
CA LYS A 98 12.20 -10.94 -7.71
C LYS A 98 11.31 -10.50 -8.86
N ILE A 99 10.02 -10.89 -8.84
CA ILE A 99 9.04 -10.48 -9.84
C ILE A 99 8.96 -8.95 -9.94
N MET A 100 8.90 -8.25 -8.82
CA MET A 100 8.83 -6.79 -8.80
C MET A 100 10.09 -6.17 -9.40
N LYS A 101 11.28 -6.71 -9.08
CA LYS A 101 12.54 -6.29 -9.70
C LYS A 101 12.51 -6.48 -11.23
N ASP A 102 12.06 -7.64 -11.70
CA ASP A 102 11.99 -7.98 -13.12
C ASP A 102 10.98 -7.08 -13.87
N ILE A 103 9.84 -6.76 -13.23
CA ILE A 103 8.85 -5.80 -13.76
C ILE A 103 9.44 -4.39 -13.87
N PHE A 104 10.13 -3.90 -12.83
CA PHE A 104 10.72 -2.56 -12.89
C PHE A 104 11.88 -2.47 -13.89
N ALA A 105 12.61 -3.57 -14.14
CA ALA A 105 13.57 -3.64 -15.23
C ALA A 105 12.91 -3.48 -16.60
N LYS A 106 11.75 -4.12 -16.82
CA LYS A 106 10.96 -3.96 -18.06
C LYS A 106 10.42 -2.54 -18.21
N ILE A 107 9.86 -1.98 -17.14
CA ILE A 107 9.35 -0.59 -17.13
C ILE A 107 10.50 0.38 -17.46
N HIS A 108 11.67 0.22 -16.83
CA HIS A 108 12.86 1.04 -17.12
C HIS A 108 13.31 0.91 -18.57
N GLY A 109 13.36 -0.31 -19.12
CA GLY A 109 13.71 -0.55 -20.52
C GLY A 109 12.77 0.12 -21.54
N ASN A 110 11.53 0.40 -21.14
CA ASN A 110 10.53 1.10 -21.95
C ASN A 110 10.56 2.63 -21.79
N LEU A 111 11.32 3.17 -20.83
CA LEU A 111 11.54 4.61 -20.70
C LEU A 111 12.38 5.13 -21.88
N LYS A 112 12.26 6.43 -22.18
CA LYS A 112 12.97 7.07 -23.30
C LYS A 112 13.71 8.31 -22.83
N GLY A 113 14.88 8.55 -23.43
CA GLY A 113 15.65 9.79 -23.26
C GLY A 113 16.07 10.05 -21.82
N GLU A 114 15.85 11.29 -21.36
CA GLU A 114 16.28 11.75 -20.04
C GLU A 114 15.69 10.95 -18.88
N ALA A 115 14.44 10.47 -19.00
CA ALA A 115 13.81 9.68 -17.94
C ALA A 115 14.54 8.33 -17.72
N GLN A 116 14.96 7.67 -18.80
CA GLN A 116 15.71 6.42 -18.69
C GLN A 116 17.09 6.65 -18.05
N ASN A 117 17.76 7.73 -18.46
CA ASN A 117 19.07 8.14 -17.94
C ASN A 117 19.00 8.55 -16.46
N HIS A 118 17.92 9.22 -16.06
CA HIS A 118 17.69 9.60 -14.67
C HIS A 118 17.59 8.37 -13.77
N TYR A 119 16.89 7.33 -14.22
CA TYR A 119 16.70 6.08 -13.48
C TYR A 119 17.70 4.99 -13.87
N ASN A 120 18.98 5.30 -14.03
CA ASN A 120 20.03 4.41 -14.59
C ASN A 120 20.34 3.09 -13.81
N GLY A 121 19.49 2.69 -12.86
CA GLY A 121 19.65 1.51 -12.03
C GLY A 121 20.66 1.70 -10.90
N ASP A 122 20.43 1.02 -9.77
CA ASP A 122 21.42 0.86 -8.71
C ASP A 122 22.38 -0.30 -9.04
N LYS A 123 23.42 -0.52 -8.21
CA LYS A 123 24.44 -1.58 -8.41
C LYS A 123 23.86 -2.97 -8.70
N GLN A 124 22.64 -3.24 -8.23
CA GLN A 124 21.97 -4.52 -8.38
C GLN A 124 20.75 -4.46 -9.32
N ASN A 125 20.51 -3.34 -10.02
CA ASN A 125 19.34 -3.12 -10.88
C ASN A 125 18.01 -3.40 -10.15
N ASN A 126 17.90 -2.97 -8.89
CA ASN A 126 16.64 -2.97 -8.14
C ASN A 126 15.77 -1.74 -8.46
N PHE A 127 16.33 -0.72 -9.13
CA PHE A 127 15.67 0.50 -9.57
C PHE A 127 15.00 1.27 -8.43
N TYR A 128 15.64 1.35 -7.25
CA TYR A 128 15.03 1.93 -6.04
C TYR A 128 14.42 3.31 -6.26
N GLN A 129 15.11 4.22 -6.97
CA GLN A 129 14.57 5.56 -7.26
C GLN A 129 13.28 5.50 -8.08
N LEU A 130 13.26 4.73 -9.18
CA LEU A 130 12.08 4.52 -10.01
C LEU A 130 10.92 3.92 -9.19
N ARG A 131 11.21 3.00 -8.26
CA ARG A 131 10.20 2.36 -7.41
C ARG A 131 9.61 3.32 -6.38
N GLU A 132 10.42 4.19 -5.79
CA GLU A 132 9.97 5.26 -4.88
C GLU A 132 9.06 6.27 -5.59
N ASP A 133 9.47 6.71 -6.78
CA ASP A 133 8.70 7.70 -7.54
C ASP A 133 7.42 7.08 -8.09
N TRP A 134 7.46 5.82 -8.54
CA TRP A 134 6.27 5.08 -8.93
C TRP A 134 5.28 4.97 -7.76
N TRP A 135 5.75 4.61 -6.56
CA TRP A 135 4.88 4.56 -5.39
C TRP A 135 4.28 5.94 -5.12
N THR A 136 5.10 6.99 -5.05
CA THR A 136 4.64 8.36 -4.78
C THR A 136 3.60 8.83 -5.78
N ALA A 137 3.77 8.52 -7.06
CA ALA A 137 2.83 8.87 -8.11
C ALA A 137 1.48 8.12 -8.01
N ASN A 138 1.48 6.87 -7.52
CA ASN A 138 0.31 5.98 -7.58
C ASN A 138 -0.33 5.67 -6.21
N ARG A 139 0.29 6.09 -5.11
CA ARG A 139 -0.13 5.76 -3.73
C ARG A 139 -1.58 6.17 -3.43
N HIS A 140 -2.09 7.22 -4.07
CA HIS A 140 -3.47 7.68 -3.92
C HIS A 140 -4.48 6.65 -4.46
N THR A 141 -4.23 6.05 -5.62
CA THR A 141 -5.08 5.00 -6.20
C THR A 141 -5.01 3.72 -5.38
N VAL A 142 -3.83 3.38 -4.85
CA VAL A 142 -3.67 2.21 -3.96
C VAL A 142 -4.41 2.44 -2.63
N TRP A 143 -4.41 3.67 -2.11
CA TRP A 143 -5.18 4.03 -0.92
C TRP A 143 -6.69 3.89 -1.16
N GLU A 144 -7.20 4.36 -2.29
CA GLU A 144 -8.59 4.16 -2.67
C GLU A 144 -8.96 2.66 -2.75
N ALA A 145 -8.07 1.83 -3.30
CA ALA A 145 -8.32 0.40 -3.40
C ALA A 145 -8.40 -0.28 -2.01
N ILE A 146 -7.46 0.00 -1.09
CA ILE A 146 -7.46 -0.61 0.25
C ILE A 146 -8.62 -0.12 1.13
N THR A 147 -9.13 1.09 0.90
CA THR A 147 -10.25 1.64 1.68
C THR A 147 -11.62 1.45 1.03
N CYS A 148 -11.70 0.82 -0.16
CA CYS A 148 -12.95 0.72 -0.91
C CYS A 148 -14.12 0.11 -0.10
N GLY A 149 -13.79 -0.86 0.77
CA GLY A 149 -14.72 -1.55 1.64
C GLY A 149 -15.02 -0.84 2.97
N ALA A 150 -14.26 0.19 3.35
CA ALA A 150 -14.46 0.88 4.63
C ALA A 150 -15.85 1.54 4.72
N GLY A 151 -16.36 1.68 5.94
CA GLY A 151 -17.63 2.32 6.24
C GLY A 151 -17.61 3.83 6.01
N GLN A 152 -18.77 4.41 5.73
CA GLN A 152 -18.91 5.85 5.40
C GLN A 152 -18.54 6.79 6.55
N ASN A 153 -18.44 6.28 7.78
CA ASN A 153 -18.08 7.04 8.98
C ASN A 153 -16.74 6.59 9.58
N ASP A 154 -16.05 5.66 8.93
CA ASP A 154 -14.73 5.22 9.38
C ASP A 154 -13.74 6.35 9.20
N LYS A 155 -13.10 6.73 10.31
CA LYS A 155 -12.24 7.90 10.39
C LYS A 155 -10.79 7.56 10.66
N TYR A 156 -9.88 8.22 9.95
CA TYR A 156 -8.48 8.23 10.32
C TYR A 156 -8.26 9.08 11.57
N PHE A 157 -7.39 8.62 12.47
CA PHE A 157 -7.26 9.18 13.82
C PHE A 157 -6.66 10.58 13.85
N ARG A 158 -5.83 10.92 12.87
CA ARG A 158 -5.29 12.27 12.72
C ARG A 158 -6.27 13.15 11.96
N GLN A 159 -6.36 14.41 12.38
CA GLN A 159 -7.02 15.44 11.58
C GLN A 159 -6.07 15.80 10.43
N THR A 160 -6.51 15.54 9.21
CA THR A 160 -5.67 15.63 8.00
C THR A 160 -6.41 16.20 6.81
N CYS A 161 -7.74 16.32 6.91
CA CYS A 161 -8.57 16.88 5.87
C CYS A 161 -8.93 18.32 6.21
N ASN A 162 -9.30 19.07 5.18
CA ASN A 162 -9.76 20.45 5.29
C ASN A 162 -11.07 20.58 4.51
N ASP A 163 -12.09 19.83 4.93
CA ASP A 163 -13.35 19.72 4.19
C ASP A 163 -14.19 21.02 4.29
N SER A 164 -13.92 21.89 5.26
CA SER A 164 -14.75 23.09 5.53
C SER A 164 -13.96 24.32 5.98
N GLY A 165 -12.68 24.43 5.63
CA GLY A 165 -11.80 25.50 6.14
C GLY A 165 -11.30 25.25 7.57
N THR A 166 -11.66 24.11 8.17
CA THR A 166 -11.26 23.66 9.50
C THR A 166 -10.60 22.28 9.43
N TRP A 167 -9.79 21.95 10.45
CA TRP A 167 -9.15 20.64 10.56
C TRP A 167 -10.20 19.55 10.79
N SER A 168 -10.40 18.68 9.81
CA SER A 168 -11.33 17.55 9.85
C SER A 168 -10.60 16.20 9.77
N HIS A 169 -11.28 15.15 10.22
CA HIS A 169 -10.82 13.78 10.05
C HIS A 169 -11.19 13.26 8.66
N ALA A 170 -10.37 12.36 8.11
CA ALA A 170 -10.71 11.57 6.93
C ALA A 170 -11.79 10.55 7.27
N ASN A 171 -13.04 10.99 7.37
CA ASN A 171 -14.18 10.24 7.89
C ASN A 171 -15.07 9.63 6.80
N HIS A 172 -14.75 9.80 5.52
CA HIS A 172 -15.48 9.24 4.39
C HIS A 172 -14.76 8.01 3.84
N LYS A 173 -14.99 6.83 4.45
CA LYS A 173 -14.22 5.61 4.14
C LYS A 173 -12.72 5.78 4.31
N CYS A 174 -12.29 6.39 5.43
CA CYS A 174 -10.89 6.71 5.65
C CYS A 174 -10.28 7.67 4.59
N ARG A 175 -11.08 8.47 3.90
CA ARG A 175 -10.64 9.45 2.89
C ARG A 175 -11.16 10.86 3.19
N CYS A 176 -10.47 11.85 2.62
CA CYS A 176 -10.91 13.23 2.63
C CYS A 176 -11.88 13.48 1.46
N ARG A 177 -12.83 14.40 1.63
CA ARG A 177 -13.69 14.84 0.53
C ARG A 177 -13.17 16.15 -0.05
N SER A 178 -13.54 16.39 -1.30
CA SER A 178 -13.30 17.67 -1.95
C SER A 178 -14.04 18.79 -1.21
N LYS A 179 -13.60 20.04 -1.35
CA LYS A 179 -14.22 21.21 -0.68
C LYS A 179 -15.70 21.39 -1.00
N ASN A 180 -16.16 20.90 -2.16
CA ASN A 180 -17.56 20.91 -2.56
C ASN A 180 -18.34 19.66 -2.08
N GLY A 181 -17.70 18.74 -1.37
CA GLY A 181 -18.30 17.55 -0.74
C GLY A 181 -18.78 16.47 -1.71
N GLN A 182 -18.50 16.62 -3.01
CA GLN A 182 -19.06 15.78 -4.07
C GLN A 182 -18.25 14.52 -4.37
N HIS A 183 -16.92 14.59 -4.24
CA HIS A 183 -16.03 13.48 -4.57
C HIS A 183 -14.94 13.32 -3.52
N ASP A 184 -14.36 12.13 -3.42
CA ASP A 184 -13.17 11.91 -2.61
C ASP A 184 -11.96 12.57 -3.28
N THR A 185 -10.99 13.03 -2.48
CA THR A 185 -9.76 13.60 -3.01
C THR A 185 -8.69 12.52 -3.25
N ASP A 186 -7.66 12.90 -3.99
CA ASP A 186 -6.41 12.15 -4.12
C ASP A 186 -5.54 12.19 -2.84
N GLN A 187 -5.99 12.90 -1.81
CA GLN A 187 -5.26 13.04 -0.56
C GLN A 187 -5.32 11.74 0.25
N VAL A 188 -4.17 11.09 0.38
CA VAL A 188 -3.96 10.00 1.34
C VAL A 188 -3.75 10.62 2.74
N PRO A 189 -4.60 10.33 3.74
CA PRO A 189 -4.53 10.95 5.06
C PRO A 189 -3.41 10.41 5.94
N THR A 190 -2.70 9.36 5.50
CA THR A 190 -1.56 8.79 6.22
C THR A 190 -0.24 9.07 5.52
N TYR A 191 0.83 9.15 6.34
CA TYR A 191 2.22 9.22 5.90
C TYR A 191 3.03 8.04 6.45
N PHE A 192 2.38 6.98 6.92
CA PHE A 192 3.06 5.80 7.45
C PHE A 192 3.97 5.14 6.40
N ASP A 193 3.63 5.21 5.12
CA ASP A 193 4.50 4.76 4.04
C ASP A 193 5.80 5.57 3.92
N TYR A 194 5.90 6.75 4.54
CA TYR A 194 7.16 7.51 4.62
C TYR A 194 7.88 7.37 5.97
N VAL A 195 7.36 6.56 6.89
CA VAL A 195 8.02 6.23 8.17
C VAL A 195 8.80 4.92 8.02
N PRO A 196 10.06 4.80 8.48
CA PRO A 196 10.80 3.53 8.42
C PRO A 196 10.05 2.35 9.04
N GLN A 197 10.03 1.20 8.37
CA GLN A 197 9.20 0.04 8.75
C GLN A 197 9.40 -0.42 10.20
N PHE A 198 10.64 -0.43 10.67
CA PHE A 198 10.98 -0.79 12.06
C PHE A 198 10.24 0.06 13.10
N LEU A 199 9.99 1.34 12.83
CA LEU A 199 9.30 2.25 13.76
C LEU A 199 7.77 2.10 13.71
N ARG A 200 7.24 1.45 12.66
CA ARG A 200 5.80 1.23 12.49
C ARG A 200 5.33 -0.09 13.09
N TRP A 201 6.25 -1.03 13.22
CA TRP A 201 6.03 -2.38 13.74
C TRP A 201 6.06 -2.40 15.26
#